data_AF-A0A059LN97-F1
#
_entry.id   AF-A0A059LN97-F1
#
_cell.length_a   1.000
_cell.length_b   1.000
_cell.length_c   1.000
_cell.angle_alpha   90.00
_cell.angle_beta   90.00
_cell.angle_gamma   90.00
#
_symmetry.space_group_name_H-M   'P 1'
#
loop_
_entity.id
_entity.type
_entity.pdbx_description
1 polymer ?
#
loop_
_entity_poly.entity_id
_entity_poly.type
_entity_poly.pdbx_seq_one_letter_code
_entity_poly.pdbx_strand_id
1 'polypeptide(L)'
;VVSDPAVVPEVFIETEVEWRSKLDVSVRNVWMRGRIRCSLRPLLNRIPTIGGLRISLVEPPEFDYEVHMGPMLETILPLVRGWVDATIRDQIAQQIVVPEHVWLPIADNVSDNENPSAILSVTVKKATRVKRGDFFGKGDPYIELFLRDTQRRTTKVCHGTSDPVWNETFLFPVPVPEHQQLKLTIWDRDEWSPPDDLGRAVIDVKEICQDGSKQDLVVGLQQLEKEAEEDAKEDASFATRALISVGKLLRSRTPSHTKIHLEVASHKLSEDERMCVKEALEGSGLAAAAHWEGRLSAPVRALILSGTVVLNLKRVEQLPLRGRLRTPHVKAVLSVGSESRDCDESPIVLASRGGAVEFPEPLGVFVGPDLVQKAPPAPKINIRLKENGWGSTHIAGFLSFPLDQLLARRKIAGVFDLQDAKQGKADLELVWEPYLA
;
A
#
# COMPACT_ATOMS: atom_id res chain seq x y z
N VAL A 1 20.90 39.74 -72.86
CA VAL A 1 20.24 38.68 -73.64
C VAL A 1 19.94 37.54 -72.67
N VAL A 2 18.65 37.25 -72.44
CA VAL A 2 18.01 35.90 -72.24
C VAL A 2 18.91 34.87 -71.53
N SER A 3 18.60 34.20 -70.41
CA SER A 3 17.36 33.70 -69.79
C SER A 3 17.75 32.90 -68.54
N ASP A 4 16.87 32.81 -67.53
CA ASP A 4 16.85 31.74 -66.53
C ASP A 4 16.48 30.39 -67.23
N PRO A 5 16.86 29.18 -66.77
CA PRO A 5 16.31 28.64 -65.52
C PRO A 5 17.23 27.70 -64.69
N ALA A 6 17.06 27.80 -63.37
CA ALA A 6 16.90 26.69 -62.43
C ALA A 6 17.99 25.59 -62.35
N VAL A 7 18.82 25.67 -61.30
CA VAL A 7 19.21 24.51 -60.50
C VAL A 7 19.07 24.89 -59.03
N VAL A 8 18.19 24.15 -58.34
CA VAL A 8 17.92 24.25 -56.91
C VAL A 8 19.19 23.80 -56.15
N PRO A 9 19.78 24.60 -55.25
CA PRO A 9 20.70 24.04 -54.27
C PRO A 9 19.89 23.24 -53.25
N GLU A 10 20.11 21.93 -53.18
CA GLU A 10 19.75 21.13 -52.01
C GLU A 10 20.51 21.68 -50.81
N VAL A 11 19.81 22.45 -50.01
CA VAL A 11 20.28 22.94 -48.72
C VAL A 11 20.17 21.79 -47.74
N PHE A 12 21.27 21.08 -47.52
CA PHE A 12 21.44 20.29 -46.30
C PHE A 12 21.81 21.24 -45.16
N ILE A 13 20.81 21.66 -44.37
CA ILE A 13 21.07 22.15 -43.02
C ILE A 13 20.85 20.94 -42.10
N GLU A 14 21.94 20.25 -41.76
CA GLU A 14 21.97 19.47 -40.52
C GLU A 14 21.82 20.46 -39.38
N THR A 15 20.61 20.55 -38.82
CA THR A 15 20.41 21.23 -37.55
C THR A 15 20.48 20.16 -36.47
N GLU A 16 21.66 19.98 -35.87
CA GLU A 16 21.71 19.40 -34.52
C GLU A 16 21.01 20.38 -33.58
N VAL A 17 19.75 20.10 -33.27
CA VAL A 17 19.04 20.84 -32.22
C VAL A 17 19.46 20.25 -30.88
N GLU A 18 20.59 20.71 -30.32
CA GLU A 18 20.88 20.53 -28.90
C GLU A 18 19.89 21.39 -28.08
N TRP A 19 18.79 20.77 -27.62
CA TRP A 19 17.94 21.37 -26.60
C TRP A 19 18.67 21.36 -25.25
N ARG A 20 19.34 22.47 -24.90
CA ARG A 20 19.84 22.75 -23.55
C ARG A 20 19.03 23.84 -22.87
N SER A 21 17.75 23.60 -22.63
CA SER A 21 17.00 24.44 -21.68
C SER A 21 17.38 24.02 -20.26
N LYS A 22 18.22 24.83 -19.58
CA LYS A 22 18.41 24.72 -18.12
C LYS A 22 17.15 25.24 -17.43
N LEU A 23 16.47 24.35 -16.72
CA LEU A 23 15.36 24.69 -15.84
C LEU A 23 15.94 25.08 -14.47
N ASP A 24 16.04 26.38 -14.20
CA ASP A 24 16.44 26.88 -12.89
C ASP A 24 15.19 27.08 -12.01
N VAL A 25 14.92 26.12 -11.13
CA VAL A 25 13.97 26.25 -10.03
C VAL A 25 14.77 26.42 -8.74
N SER A 26 14.49 27.50 -8.00
CA SER A 26 15.08 27.68 -6.67
C SER A 26 14.00 27.96 -5.64
N VAL A 27 14.12 27.31 -4.48
CA VAL A 27 13.26 27.57 -3.33
C VAL A 27 14.10 28.30 -2.29
N ARG A 28 13.62 29.45 -1.82
CA ARG A 28 14.26 30.32 -0.83
C ARG A 28 13.31 30.56 0.33
N ASN A 29 13.85 31.06 1.44
CA ASN A 29 13.09 31.53 2.59
C ASN A 29 12.02 30.54 3.10
N VAL A 30 12.36 29.24 3.10
CA VAL A 30 11.47 28.21 3.64
C VAL A 30 11.40 28.38 5.16
N TRP A 31 10.20 28.61 5.68
CA TRP A 31 9.95 28.59 7.11
C TRP A 31 8.74 27.70 7.42
N MET A 32 8.75 27.12 8.62
CA MET A 32 7.70 26.26 9.11
C MET A 32 7.40 26.60 10.57
N ARG A 33 6.12 26.74 10.91
CA ARG A 33 5.63 26.96 12.26
C ARG A 33 4.64 25.86 12.59
N GLY A 34 4.93 25.10 13.64
CA GLY A 34 4.05 24.02 14.09
C GLY A 34 4.29 23.69 15.55
N ARG A 35 3.33 23.01 16.17
CA ARG A 35 3.49 22.46 17.52
C ARG A 35 4.07 21.06 17.44
N ILE A 36 5.29 20.89 17.91
CA ILE A 36 5.96 19.59 18.00
C ILE A 36 5.62 18.95 19.34
N ARG A 37 5.22 17.68 19.31
CA ARG A 37 5.08 16.80 20.46
C ARG A 37 6.28 15.85 20.49
N CYS A 38 7.09 15.98 21.54
CA CYS A 38 8.18 15.07 21.85
C CYS A 38 7.77 14.15 23.00
N SER A 39 7.93 12.84 22.86
CA SER A 39 7.59 11.86 23.89
C SER A 39 8.76 10.90 24.12
N LEU A 40 9.22 10.79 25.35
CA LEU A 40 10.31 9.91 25.76
C LEU A 40 9.70 8.61 26.28
N ARG A 41 9.91 7.51 25.55
CA ARG A 41 9.27 6.22 25.84
C ARG A 41 10.04 5.07 25.16
N PRO A 42 9.86 3.82 25.60
CA PRO A 42 9.42 3.47 26.94
C PRO A 42 10.45 3.92 27.99
N LEU A 43 10.00 4.07 29.24
CA LEU A 43 10.93 4.24 30.35
C LEU A 43 11.52 2.87 30.71
N LEU A 44 12.85 2.80 30.79
CA LEU A 44 13.59 1.59 31.11
C LEU A 44 14.03 1.62 32.57
N ASN A 45 14.11 0.44 33.18
CA ASN A 45 14.65 0.25 34.53
C ASN A 45 16.18 0.06 34.56
N ARG A 46 16.86 0.43 33.46
CA ARG A 46 18.33 0.38 33.28
C ARG A 46 18.80 1.66 32.61
N ILE A 47 20.11 1.91 32.58
CA ILE A 47 20.68 3.03 31.81
C ILE A 47 20.92 2.56 30.35
N PRO A 48 20.56 3.37 29.33
CA PRO A 48 19.81 4.63 29.42
C PRO A 48 18.36 4.38 29.86
N THR A 49 17.83 5.25 30.74
CA THR A 49 16.48 5.11 31.33
C THR A 49 15.34 5.42 30.37
N ILE A 50 15.68 5.82 29.15
CA ILE A 50 14.74 6.14 28.07
C ILE A 50 15.07 5.24 26.89
N GLY A 51 14.06 4.53 26.38
CA GLY A 51 14.18 3.65 25.23
C GLY A 51 14.36 4.41 23.93
N GLY A 52 13.64 5.52 23.74
CA GLY A 52 13.80 6.40 22.59
C GLY A 52 12.94 7.66 22.66
N LEU A 53 13.06 8.47 21.62
CA LEU A 53 12.36 9.74 21.44
C LEU A 53 11.41 9.63 20.26
N ARG A 54 10.14 9.89 20.52
CA ARG A 54 9.09 10.04 19.51
C ARG A 54 8.85 11.52 19.22
N ILE A 55 8.93 11.91 17.96
CA ILE A 55 8.70 13.28 17.50
C ILE A 55 7.52 13.28 16.53
N SER A 56 6.50 14.08 16.82
CA SER A 56 5.31 14.23 15.96
C SER A 56 4.84 15.67 15.93
N LEU A 57 4.13 16.06 14.88
CA LEU A 57 3.41 17.32 14.82
C LEU A 57 1.99 17.13 15.34
N VAL A 58 1.51 18.01 16.22
CA VAL A 58 0.15 17.90 16.78
C VAL A 58 -0.90 18.16 15.71
N GLU A 59 -0.60 19.09 14.80
CA GLU A 59 -1.46 19.53 13.70
C GLU A 59 -0.55 19.74 12.47
N PRO A 60 -1.11 19.74 11.25
CA PRO A 60 -0.38 20.15 10.06
C PRO A 60 0.27 21.51 10.29
N PRO A 61 1.58 21.65 10.02
CA PRO A 61 2.28 22.89 10.31
C PRO A 61 1.89 23.96 9.30
N GLU A 62 1.96 25.22 9.72
CA GLU A 62 2.01 26.35 8.79
C GLU A 62 3.40 26.36 8.15
N PHE A 63 3.45 26.54 6.84
CA PHE A 63 4.70 26.66 6.11
C PHE A 63 4.54 27.68 5.00
N ASP A 64 5.64 28.30 4.63
CA ASP A 64 5.70 29.26 3.54
C ASP A 64 7.13 29.27 2.98
N TYR A 65 7.24 29.64 1.73
CA TYR A 65 8.44 29.48 0.92
C TYR A 65 8.35 30.37 -0.32
N GLU A 66 9.51 30.79 -0.79
CA GLU A 66 9.64 31.56 -2.01
C GLU A 66 10.17 30.67 -3.14
N VAL A 67 9.31 30.34 -4.11
CA VAL A 67 9.77 29.69 -5.35
C VAL A 67 10.10 30.76 -6.38
N HIS A 68 11.30 30.68 -6.93
CA HIS A 68 11.70 31.39 -8.14
C HIS A 68 11.86 30.38 -9.27
N MET A 69 11.20 30.66 -10.39
CA MET A 69 11.38 29.95 -11.64
C MET A 69 11.90 30.95 -12.68
N GLY A 70 12.69 30.47 -13.64
CA GLY A 70 13.17 31.31 -14.74
C GLY A 70 12.02 32.04 -15.47
N PRO A 71 12.32 33.16 -16.18
CA PRO A 71 11.32 34.11 -16.70
C PRO A 71 10.28 33.49 -17.65
N MET A 72 10.59 32.35 -18.27
CA MET A 72 9.65 31.61 -19.12
C MET A 72 8.49 30.96 -18.35
N LEU A 73 8.66 30.72 -17.05
CA LEU A 73 7.74 29.92 -16.22
C LEU A 73 7.12 30.70 -15.05
N GLU A 74 7.35 32.02 -14.96
CA GLU A 74 6.69 32.85 -13.93
C GLU A 74 5.15 32.82 -14.06
N THR A 75 4.64 32.71 -15.28
CA THR A 75 3.19 32.64 -15.53
C THR A 75 2.51 31.40 -14.93
N ILE A 76 3.27 30.34 -14.66
CA ILE A 76 2.76 29.10 -14.06
C ILE A 76 3.02 29.01 -12.55
N LEU A 77 3.69 30.02 -11.97
CA LEU A 77 4.08 30.05 -10.55
C LEU A 77 2.92 29.87 -9.56
N PRO A 78 1.74 30.51 -9.72
CA PRO A 78 0.62 30.29 -8.80
C PRO A 78 0.16 28.82 -8.78
N LEU A 79 0.21 28.17 -9.95
CA LEU A 79 -0.15 26.76 -10.08
C LEU A 79 0.89 25.86 -9.42
N VAL A 80 2.19 26.16 -9.58
CA VAL A 80 3.27 25.41 -8.91
C VAL A 80 3.22 25.61 -7.40
N ARG A 81 2.94 26.82 -6.91
CA ARG A 81 2.77 27.07 -5.46
C ARG A 81 1.59 26.31 -4.90
N GLY A 82 0.42 26.36 -5.55
CA GLY A 82 -0.71 25.56 -5.13
C GLY A 82 -0.37 24.07 -5.06
N TRP A 83 0.39 23.55 -6.03
CA TRP A 83 0.85 22.17 -6.03
C TRP A 83 1.75 21.84 -4.84
N VAL A 84 2.78 22.65 -4.62
CA VAL A 84 3.70 22.47 -3.48
C VAL A 84 2.90 22.57 -2.18
N ASP A 85 1.95 23.50 -2.06
CA ASP A 85 1.14 23.66 -0.86
C ASP A 85 0.28 22.41 -0.59
N ALA A 86 -0.38 21.89 -1.62
CA ALA A 86 -1.19 20.68 -1.52
C ALA A 86 -0.33 19.45 -1.20
N THR A 87 0.83 19.33 -1.84
CA THR A 87 1.75 18.19 -1.65
C THR A 87 2.37 18.19 -0.26
N ILE A 88 2.85 19.35 0.21
CA ILE A 88 3.42 19.49 1.54
C ILE A 88 2.33 19.24 2.58
N ARG A 89 1.15 19.84 2.42
CA ARG A 89 0.03 19.61 3.35
C ARG A 89 -0.35 18.14 3.41
N ASP A 90 -0.53 17.48 2.27
CA ASP A 90 -0.97 16.09 2.22
C ASP A 90 0.13 15.12 2.66
N GLN A 91 1.38 15.29 2.22
CA GLN A 91 2.46 14.37 2.59
C GLN A 91 2.95 14.57 4.03
N ILE A 92 3.18 15.81 4.48
CA ILE A 92 3.64 16.06 5.85
C ILE A 92 2.54 15.71 6.86
N ALA A 93 1.27 16.02 6.57
CA ALA A 93 0.18 15.63 7.45
C ALA A 93 0.02 14.11 7.54
N GLN A 94 0.31 13.39 6.46
CA GLN A 94 0.19 11.93 6.46
C GLN A 94 1.36 11.21 7.12
N GLN A 95 2.55 11.82 7.22
CA GLN A 95 3.76 11.10 7.63
C GLN A 95 4.29 11.46 9.02
N ILE A 96 4.04 12.67 9.54
CA ILE A 96 4.61 13.09 10.83
C ILE A 96 3.62 13.76 11.77
N VAL A 97 2.37 13.97 11.34
CA VAL A 97 1.30 14.46 12.23
C VAL A 97 0.73 13.29 13.01
N VAL A 98 0.44 13.51 14.29
CA VAL A 98 -0.11 12.52 15.22
C VAL A 98 -1.29 11.77 14.55
N PRO A 99 -1.32 10.41 14.63
CA PRO A 99 -0.42 9.57 15.42
C PRO A 99 0.91 9.23 14.74
N GLU A 100 1.10 9.57 13.48
CA GLU A 100 2.37 9.32 12.81
C GLU A 100 3.49 10.14 13.44
N HIS A 101 4.69 9.58 13.43
CA HIS A 101 5.82 10.12 14.17
C HIS A 101 7.14 9.56 13.68
N VAL A 102 8.20 10.33 13.91
CA VAL A 102 9.56 9.86 13.79
C VAL A 102 9.96 9.19 15.10
N TRP A 103 10.46 7.96 15.01
CA TRP A 103 11.05 7.23 16.12
C TRP A 103 12.58 7.32 16.07
N LEU A 104 13.17 7.79 17.17
CA LEU A 104 14.62 7.87 17.35
C LEU A 104 15.00 6.96 18.53
N PRO A 105 15.51 5.74 18.28
CA PRO A 105 15.92 4.85 19.36
C PRO A 105 17.13 5.43 20.11
N ILE A 106 17.07 5.42 21.43
CA ILE A 106 18.17 5.82 22.33
C ILE A 106 18.83 4.59 22.93
N ALA A 107 18.04 3.57 23.25
CA ALA A 107 18.50 2.28 23.72
C ALA A 107 18.45 1.24 22.61
N ASP A 108 19.42 0.32 22.62
CA ASP A 108 19.46 -0.78 21.67
C ASP A 108 18.28 -1.75 21.87
N ASN A 109 17.75 -2.25 20.74
CA ASN A 109 16.69 -3.26 20.68
C ASN A 109 15.38 -2.84 21.38
N VAL A 110 15.03 -1.55 21.32
CA VAL A 110 13.75 -1.04 21.80
C VAL A 110 12.89 -0.62 20.62
N SER A 111 11.71 -1.22 20.50
CA SER A 111 10.69 -0.87 19.50
C SER A 111 9.72 0.18 20.02
N ASP A 112 9.17 1.01 19.12
CA ASP A 112 8.10 1.96 19.46
C ASP A 112 6.73 1.27 19.42
N ASN A 113 6.48 0.41 20.40
CA ASN A 113 5.20 -0.29 20.48
C ASN A 113 4.10 0.65 20.98
N GLU A 114 3.12 0.96 20.14
CA GLU A 114 1.93 1.68 20.55
C GLU A 114 0.89 0.72 21.14
N ASN A 115 0.61 0.87 22.43
CA ASN A 115 -0.51 0.16 23.04
C ASN A 115 -1.82 0.75 22.50
N PRO A 116 -2.65 -0.03 21.79
CA PRO A 116 -3.94 0.44 21.35
C PRO A 116 -4.82 0.78 22.56
N SER A 117 -5.66 1.79 22.43
CA SER A 117 -6.68 2.14 23.42
C SER A 117 -8.03 1.51 23.09
N ALA A 118 -8.28 1.20 21.82
CA ALA A 118 -9.45 0.50 21.29
C ALA A 118 -9.10 -0.35 20.06
N ILE A 119 -10.03 -1.20 19.64
CA ILE A 119 -10.00 -1.92 18.36
C ILE A 119 -11.18 -1.43 17.52
N LEU A 120 -10.93 -1.01 16.30
CA LEU A 120 -11.95 -0.67 15.32
C LEU A 120 -12.24 -1.89 14.45
N SER A 121 -13.47 -2.39 14.50
CA SER A 121 -13.98 -3.39 13.58
C SER A 121 -14.68 -2.70 12.41
N VAL A 122 -14.24 -2.99 11.19
CA VAL A 122 -14.79 -2.45 9.94
C VAL A 122 -15.24 -3.60 9.07
N THR A 123 -16.55 -3.74 8.89
CA THR A 123 -17.14 -4.69 7.96
C THR A 123 -17.52 -3.96 6.67
N VAL A 124 -16.78 -4.25 5.60
CA VAL A 124 -17.06 -3.77 4.26
C VAL A 124 -18.15 -4.65 3.64
N LYS A 125 -19.38 -4.14 3.56
CA LYS A 125 -20.54 -4.92 3.09
C LYS A 125 -20.59 -4.97 1.57
N LYS A 126 -20.76 -3.81 0.94
CA LYS A 126 -20.95 -3.68 -0.51
C LYS A 126 -20.65 -2.26 -1.00
N ALA A 127 -20.42 -2.11 -2.30
CA ALA A 127 -20.49 -0.82 -2.97
C ALA A 127 -21.59 -0.83 -4.02
N THR A 128 -22.08 0.36 -4.37
CA THR A 128 -23.10 0.53 -5.42
C THR A 128 -22.66 1.59 -6.41
N ARG A 129 -23.00 1.39 -7.69
CA ARG A 129 -22.72 2.33 -8.80
C ARG A 129 -21.24 2.68 -8.94
N VAL A 130 -20.35 1.71 -8.75
CA VAL A 130 -18.91 1.89 -8.95
C VAL A 130 -18.64 2.28 -10.42
N LYS A 131 -18.02 3.45 -10.63
CA LYS A 131 -17.61 3.93 -11.95
C LYS A 131 -16.52 3.02 -12.51
N ARG A 132 -16.50 2.84 -13.83
CA ARG A 132 -15.54 1.97 -14.54
C ARG A 132 -14.18 2.67 -14.69
N GLY A 133 -13.09 1.90 -14.65
CA GLY A 133 -11.79 2.35 -15.19
C GLY A 133 -11.79 2.38 -16.72
N ASP A 134 -12.35 1.34 -17.36
CA ASP A 134 -12.23 1.09 -18.81
C ASP A 134 -13.53 1.23 -19.65
N PHE A 135 -13.33 1.43 -20.96
CA PHE A 135 -14.39 1.60 -21.98
C PHE A 135 -15.13 0.30 -22.37
N PHE A 136 -14.53 -0.89 -22.20
CA PHE A 136 -15.12 -2.18 -22.57
C PHE A 136 -15.19 -3.14 -21.38
N GLY A 137 -16.40 -3.62 -21.04
CA GLY A 137 -16.62 -4.63 -19.98
C GLY A 137 -17.18 -4.08 -18.67
N LYS A 138 -17.26 -4.95 -17.65
CA LYS A 138 -17.54 -4.61 -16.25
C LYS A 138 -16.22 -4.73 -15.49
N GLY A 139 -15.89 -3.77 -14.64
CA GLY A 139 -14.67 -3.78 -13.84
C GLY A 139 -14.67 -4.84 -12.74
N ASP A 140 -13.50 -4.98 -12.11
CA ASP A 140 -13.15 -5.91 -11.06
C ASP A 140 -12.79 -5.14 -9.76
N PRO A 141 -13.78 -4.52 -9.09
CA PRO A 141 -13.52 -3.65 -7.96
C PRO A 141 -13.09 -4.38 -6.67
N TYR A 142 -12.18 -3.75 -5.93
CA TYR A 142 -11.84 -4.06 -4.54
C TYR A 142 -11.62 -2.78 -3.73
N ILE A 143 -11.69 -2.87 -2.40
CA ILE A 143 -11.46 -1.75 -1.49
C ILE A 143 -10.18 -1.98 -0.71
N GLU A 144 -9.27 -1.02 -0.77
CA GLU A 144 -8.18 -0.86 0.16
C GLU A 144 -8.63 0.01 1.34
N LEU A 145 -8.29 -0.40 2.57
CA LEU A 145 -8.65 0.30 3.78
C LEU A 145 -7.52 0.28 4.81
N PHE A 146 -7.31 1.42 5.49
CA PHE A 146 -6.25 1.56 6.47
C PHE A 146 -6.43 2.75 7.42
N LEU A 147 -5.92 2.62 8.65
CA LEU A 147 -5.70 3.74 9.56
C LEU A 147 -4.28 4.34 9.41
N ARG A 148 -3.32 3.48 9.04
CA ARG A 148 -1.90 3.78 8.82
C ARG A 148 -1.40 2.94 7.65
N ASP A 149 -0.41 3.40 6.92
CA ASP A 149 0.09 2.67 5.74
C ASP A 149 0.62 1.26 6.08
N THR A 150 1.15 1.07 7.29
CA THR A 150 1.61 -0.24 7.79
C THR A 150 0.47 -1.22 8.07
N GLN A 151 -0.77 -0.72 8.22
CA GLN A 151 -1.94 -1.52 8.56
C GLN A 151 -2.85 -1.77 7.34
N ARG A 152 -2.35 -1.55 6.13
CA ARG A 152 -3.14 -1.62 4.91
C ARG A 152 -3.75 -3.01 4.68
N ARG A 153 -5.04 -3.02 4.38
CA ARG A 153 -5.82 -4.22 4.07
C ARG A 153 -6.61 -4.00 2.80
N THR A 154 -6.88 -5.08 2.08
CA THR A 154 -7.70 -5.08 0.88
C THR A 154 -8.81 -6.10 1.03
N THR A 155 -9.99 -5.80 0.47
CA THR A 155 -11.04 -6.79 0.25
C THR A 155 -10.68 -7.68 -0.93
N LYS A 156 -11.43 -8.76 -1.09
CA LYS A 156 -11.40 -9.56 -2.32
C LYS A 156 -11.75 -8.73 -3.54
N VAL A 157 -11.21 -9.16 -4.67
CA VAL A 157 -11.57 -8.65 -5.98
C VAL A 157 -12.91 -9.26 -6.39
N CYS A 158 -13.89 -8.41 -6.71
CA CYS A 158 -15.19 -8.84 -7.20
C CYS A 158 -15.23 -8.70 -8.71
N HIS A 159 -15.08 -9.78 -9.46
CA HIS A 159 -14.95 -9.72 -10.91
C HIS A 159 -16.26 -9.36 -11.63
N GLY A 160 -16.15 -8.49 -12.65
CA GLY A 160 -17.22 -8.19 -13.61
C GLY A 160 -18.48 -7.60 -12.97
N THR A 161 -18.35 -6.65 -12.04
CA THR A 161 -19.51 -6.04 -11.36
C THR A 161 -19.32 -4.57 -10.99
N SER A 162 -20.39 -3.78 -11.14
CA SER A 162 -20.47 -2.38 -10.66
C SER A 162 -21.05 -2.25 -9.26
N ASP A 163 -21.56 -3.35 -8.70
CA ASP A 163 -22.24 -3.40 -7.41
C ASP A 163 -21.68 -4.58 -6.58
N PRO A 164 -20.37 -4.52 -6.23
CA PRO A 164 -19.69 -5.60 -5.54
C PRO A 164 -20.22 -5.80 -4.11
N VAL A 165 -20.18 -7.05 -3.65
CA VAL A 165 -20.60 -7.46 -2.30
C VAL A 165 -19.46 -8.29 -1.70
N TRP A 166 -18.84 -7.77 -0.65
CA TRP A 166 -17.69 -8.39 0.00
C TRP A 166 -18.09 -9.07 1.32
N ASN A 167 -18.82 -8.36 2.19
CA ASN A 167 -19.13 -8.78 3.56
C ASN A 167 -17.88 -9.23 4.35
N GLU A 168 -16.81 -8.44 4.25
CA GLU A 168 -15.52 -8.75 4.87
C GLU A 168 -15.26 -7.85 6.06
N THR A 169 -14.77 -8.44 7.16
CA THR A 169 -14.48 -7.73 8.41
C THR A 169 -12.98 -7.61 8.65
N PHE A 170 -12.55 -6.39 8.93
CA PHE A 170 -11.17 -6.02 9.25
C PHE A 170 -11.12 -5.42 10.65
N LEU A 171 -10.04 -5.71 11.38
CA LEU A 171 -9.81 -5.20 12.72
C LEU A 171 -8.59 -4.30 12.68
N PHE A 172 -8.69 -3.09 13.25
CA PHE A 172 -7.58 -2.15 13.33
C PHE A 172 -7.30 -1.75 14.78
N PRO A 173 -6.05 -1.86 15.26
CA PRO A 173 -5.69 -1.30 16.56
C PRO A 173 -5.70 0.23 16.48
N VAL A 174 -6.37 0.87 17.44
CA VAL A 174 -6.51 2.33 17.52
C VAL A 174 -5.85 2.84 18.80
N PRO A 175 -4.60 3.33 18.73
CA PRO A 175 -3.94 3.96 19.87
C PRO A 175 -4.61 5.26 20.31
N VAL A 176 -4.93 6.15 19.35
CA VAL A 176 -5.45 7.49 19.64
C VAL A 176 -6.62 7.82 18.71
N PRO A 177 -7.86 7.45 19.07
CA PRO A 177 -9.05 7.65 18.24
C PRO A 177 -9.25 9.09 17.76
N GLU A 178 -8.88 10.08 18.57
CA GLU A 178 -9.09 11.51 18.32
C GLU A 178 -8.30 12.06 17.13
N HIS A 179 -7.24 11.35 16.71
CA HIS A 179 -6.32 11.79 15.67
C HIS A 179 -6.18 10.79 14.52
N GLN A 180 -7.02 9.74 14.50
CA GLN A 180 -6.96 8.71 13.47
C GLN A 180 -8.15 8.82 12.52
N GLN A 181 -7.88 8.57 11.25
CA GLN A 181 -8.89 8.53 10.20
C GLN A 181 -8.81 7.19 9.47
N LEU A 182 -9.97 6.57 9.24
CA LEU A 182 -10.09 5.43 8.36
C LEU A 182 -10.14 5.91 6.92
N LYS A 183 -9.10 5.56 6.16
CA LYS A 183 -8.99 5.82 4.73
C LYS A 183 -9.48 4.60 3.97
N LEU A 184 -10.28 4.84 2.94
CA LEU A 184 -10.81 3.85 2.02
C LEU A 184 -10.49 4.30 0.60
N THR A 185 -9.92 3.43 -0.21
CA THR A 185 -9.71 3.65 -1.64
C THR A 185 -10.33 2.48 -2.38
N ILE A 186 -11.20 2.75 -3.35
CA ILE A 186 -11.70 1.71 -4.23
C ILE A 186 -10.84 1.67 -5.50
N TRP A 187 -10.49 0.46 -5.90
CA TRP A 187 -9.60 0.19 -7.02
C TRP A 187 -10.29 -0.73 -8.01
N ASP A 188 -10.02 -0.56 -9.30
CA ASP A 188 -10.35 -1.52 -10.37
C ASP A 188 -9.11 -2.37 -10.64
N ARG A 189 -9.19 -3.70 -10.50
CA ARG A 189 -8.05 -4.58 -10.81
C ARG A 189 -8.03 -4.91 -12.29
N ASP A 190 -6.97 -4.51 -12.96
CA ASP A 190 -6.71 -4.92 -14.33
C ASP A 190 -5.62 -6.00 -14.43
N GLU A 191 -5.74 -6.87 -15.44
CA GLU A 191 -4.77 -7.94 -15.66
C GLU A 191 -3.50 -7.46 -16.38
N TRP A 192 -3.62 -6.43 -17.20
CA TRP A 192 -2.57 -5.95 -18.12
C TRP A 192 -2.11 -4.50 -17.84
N SER A 193 -2.78 -3.80 -16.93
CA SER A 193 -2.47 -2.44 -16.48
C SER A 193 -2.37 -2.38 -14.95
N PRO A 194 -1.71 -1.34 -14.40
CA PRO A 194 -1.82 -1.03 -12.98
C PRO A 194 -3.29 -0.78 -12.59
N PRO A 195 -3.69 -1.10 -11.34
CA PRO A 195 -5.05 -0.87 -10.88
C PRO A 195 -5.47 0.61 -10.97
N ASP A 196 -6.72 0.83 -11.34
CA ASP A 196 -7.30 2.16 -11.49
C ASP A 196 -7.92 2.68 -10.18
N ASP A 197 -7.53 3.88 -9.73
CA ASP A 197 -8.15 4.54 -8.57
C ASP A 197 -9.55 5.05 -8.96
N LEU A 198 -10.59 4.45 -8.38
CA LEU A 198 -11.99 4.77 -8.66
C LEU A 198 -12.58 5.81 -7.69
N GLY A 199 -11.84 6.17 -6.63
CA GLY A 199 -12.21 7.18 -5.65
C GLY A 199 -11.88 6.80 -4.21
N ARG A 200 -11.91 7.82 -3.34
CA ARG A 200 -11.50 7.68 -1.93
C ARG A 200 -12.57 8.18 -0.97
N ALA A 201 -12.55 7.64 0.24
CA ALA A 201 -13.37 8.09 1.36
C ALA A 201 -12.53 8.14 2.65
N VAL A 202 -12.86 9.07 3.54
CA VAL A 202 -12.19 9.25 4.83
C VAL A 202 -13.26 9.36 5.91
N ILE A 203 -13.08 8.63 7.01
CA ILE A 203 -14.00 8.62 8.16
C ILE A 203 -13.19 8.90 9.42
N ASP A 204 -13.62 9.86 10.24
CA ASP A 204 -12.96 10.18 11.51
C ASP A 204 -13.26 9.09 12.56
N VAL A 205 -12.21 8.45 13.08
CA VAL A 205 -12.36 7.34 14.04
C VAL A 205 -12.97 7.81 15.36
N LYS A 206 -12.72 9.08 15.72
CA LYS A 206 -13.32 9.74 16.88
C LYS A 206 -14.85 9.63 16.90
N GLU A 207 -15.50 9.84 15.75
CA GLU A 207 -16.97 9.80 15.66
C GLU A 207 -17.49 8.39 15.94
N ILE A 208 -16.80 7.38 15.42
CA ILE A 208 -17.15 5.97 15.63
C ILE A 208 -16.95 5.56 17.09
N CYS A 209 -15.85 5.99 17.71
CA CYS A 209 -15.49 5.61 19.07
C CYS A 209 -16.33 6.30 20.15
N GLN A 210 -16.97 7.43 19.85
CA GLN A 210 -17.81 8.15 20.82
C GLN A 210 -19.11 7.43 21.13
N ASP A 211 -19.73 6.81 20.13
CA ASP A 211 -21.05 6.19 20.29
C ASP A 211 -20.96 4.77 20.88
N GLY A 212 -19.77 4.15 20.86
CA GLY A 212 -19.47 2.81 21.39
C GLY A 212 -20.31 1.66 20.81
N SER A 213 -21.22 2.00 19.91
CA SER A 213 -22.27 1.15 19.37
C SER A 213 -21.93 0.81 17.93
N LYS A 214 -22.46 -0.33 17.49
CA LYS A 214 -22.38 -0.76 16.11
C LYS A 214 -23.15 0.22 15.21
N GLN A 215 -22.49 0.78 14.20
CA GLN A 215 -23.07 1.76 13.28
C GLN A 215 -23.05 1.23 11.84
N ASP A 216 -24.16 1.43 11.12
CA ASP A 216 -24.21 1.24 9.67
C ASP A 216 -23.97 2.58 8.97
N LEU A 217 -22.87 2.66 8.23
CA LEU A 217 -22.44 3.87 7.52
C LEU A 217 -22.60 3.71 6.01
N VAL A 218 -23.00 4.79 5.35
CA VAL A 218 -23.02 4.89 3.89
C VAL A 218 -22.16 6.08 3.49
N VAL A 219 -21.02 5.79 2.86
CA VAL A 219 -20.01 6.80 2.55
C VAL A 219 -19.93 7.01 1.04
N GLY A 220 -20.00 8.28 0.62
CA GLY A 220 -19.81 8.67 -0.77
C GLY A 220 -18.33 8.86 -1.09
N LEU A 221 -17.91 8.50 -2.29
CA LEU A 221 -16.54 8.69 -2.73
C LEU A 221 -16.28 10.13 -3.18
N GLN A 222 -15.07 10.60 -2.92
CA GLN A 222 -14.47 11.79 -3.52
C GLN A 222 -13.57 11.33 -4.68
N GLN A 223 -13.84 11.80 -5.90
CA GLN A 223 -13.05 11.45 -7.09
C GLN A 223 -11.94 12.47 -7.36
N LEU A 224 -10.82 11.97 -7.89
CA LEU A 224 -9.83 12.76 -8.61
C LEU A 224 -10.25 12.77 -10.09
N GLU A 225 -10.55 13.93 -10.67
CA GLU A 225 -10.97 14.01 -12.08
C GLU A 225 -9.84 13.51 -13.01
N LYS A 226 -10.11 12.48 -13.82
CA LYS A 226 -9.30 12.09 -15.01
C LYS A 226 -9.75 12.78 -16.31
N GLU A 227 -10.98 13.35 -16.36
CA GLU A 227 -11.66 13.71 -17.63
C GLU A 227 -11.04 14.89 -18.39
N ALA A 228 -10.37 15.85 -17.75
CA ALA A 228 -9.74 16.98 -18.46
C ALA A 228 -8.41 16.65 -19.18
N GLU A 229 -8.09 15.38 -19.41
CA GLU A 229 -6.80 14.94 -19.93
C GLU A 229 -6.81 14.45 -21.39
N GLU A 230 -7.94 13.94 -21.89
CA GLU A 230 -8.01 13.44 -23.27
C GLU A 230 -8.26 14.58 -24.28
N ASP A 231 -9.16 15.51 -23.98
CA ASP A 231 -9.49 16.64 -24.87
C ASP A 231 -8.36 17.68 -25.01
N ALA A 232 -7.43 17.73 -24.04
CA ALA A 232 -6.37 18.74 -24.00
C ALA A 232 -5.02 18.25 -24.60
N LYS A 233 -4.91 16.97 -24.97
CA LYS A 233 -3.66 16.39 -25.49
C LYS A 233 -3.43 16.62 -26.98
N GLU A 234 -4.49 16.86 -27.76
CA GLU A 234 -4.37 16.90 -29.22
C GLU A 234 -3.70 18.19 -29.75
N ASP A 235 -3.84 19.35 -29.09
CA ASP A 235 -3.32 20.65 -29.63
C ASP A 235 -2.51 21.52 -28.64
N ALA A 236 -2.16 21.04 -27.44
CA ALA A 236 -1.55 21.87 -26.39
C ALA A 236 -0.02 22.09 -26.56
N SER A 237 0.43 23.35 -26.49
CA SER A 237 1.86 23.73 -26.41
C SER A 237 2.55 23.17 -25.15
N PHE A 238 3.88 23.11 -25.12
CA PHE A 238 4.65 22.58 -23.96
C PHE A 238 4.28 23.27 -22.62
N ALA A 239 4.09 24.59 -22.62
CA ALA A 239 3.67 25.34 -21.43
C ALA A 239 2.24 24.97 -20.99
N THR A 240 1.35 24.69 -21.95
CA THR A 240 -0.01 24.21 -21.70
C THR A 240 0.01 22.77 -21.18
N ARG A 241 0.89 21.90 -21.69
CA ARG A 241 1.12 20.55 -21.16
C ARG A 241 1.69 20.58 -19.74
N ALA A 242 2.60 21.50 -19.44
CA ALA A 242 3.11 21.74 -18.09
C ALA A 242 2.03 22.25 -17.14
N LEU A 243 1.20 23.22 -17.57
CA LEU A 243 0.02 23.70 -16.83
C LEU A 243 -1.01 22.59 -16.60
N ILE A 244 -1.29 21.74 -17.59
CA ILE A 244 -2.20 20.59 -17.45
C ILE A 244 -1.64 19.59 -16.45
N SER A 245 -0.34 19.28 -16.51
CA SER A 245 0.30 18.32 -15.61
C SER A 245 0.45 18.82 -14.17
N VAL A 246 0.70 20.11 -13.94
CA VAL A 246 0.64 20.70 -12.59
C VAL A 246 -0.81 20.84 -12.11
N GLY A 247 -1.75 21.15 -13.02
CA GLY A 247 -3.19 21.20 -12.74
C GLY A 247 -3.81 19.85 -12.38
N LYS A 248 -3.21 18.71 -12.78
CA LYS A 248 -3.60 17.36 -12.33
C LYS A 248 -3.49 17.18 -10.82
N LEU A 249 -2.54 17.86 -10.18
CA LEU A 249 -2.31 17.71 -8.75
C LEU A 249 -3.14 18.65 -7.87
N LEU A 250 -3.82 19.64 -8.47
CA LEU A 250 -4.59 20.67 -7.75
C LEU A 250 -6.11 20.51 -7.84
N ARG A 251 -6.62 19.37 -8.34
CA ARG A 251 -8.04 19.23 -8.71
C ARG A 251 -8.98 19.15 -7.52
N SER A 252 -10.13 19.83 -7.65
CA SER A 252 -11.24 19.81 -6.72
C SER A 252 -11.91 18.45 -6.67
N ARG A 253 -12.24 17.99 -5.46
CA ARG A 253 -12.92 16.71 -5.20
C ARG A 253 -14.40 16.82 -5.54
N THR A 254 -14.86 16.17 -6.60
CA THR A 254 -16.29 16.07 -6.89
C THR A 254 -16.90 14.83 -6.20
N PRO A 255 -18.11 14.94 -5.65
CA PRO A 255 -18.80 13.81 -5.06
C PRO A 255 -19.21 12.82 -6.14
N SER A 256 -18.68 11.60 -6.07
CA SER A 256 -19.07 10.50 -6.95
C SER A 256 -20.45 9.94 -6.56
N HIS A 257 -21.15 9.36 -7.52
CA HIS A 257 -22.39 8.61 -7.27
C HIS A 257 -22.15 7.26 -6.58
N THR A 258 -20.90 6.80 -6.52
CA THR A 258 -20.53 5.56 -5.84
C THR A 258 -20.74 5.69 -4.34
N LYS A 259 -21.43 4.71 -3.74
CA LYS A 259 -21.62 4.61 -2.29
C LYS A 259 -21.06 3.30 -1.76
N ILE A 260 -20.29 3.38 -0.69
CA ILE A 260 -19.79 2.23 0.06
C ILE A 260 -20.64 2.06 1.32
N HIS A 261 -21.16 0.85 1.52
CA HIS A 261 -21.87 0.46 2.73
C HIS A 261 -20.91 -0.25 3.69
N LEU A 262 -20.75 0.33 4.87
CA LEU A 262 -19.88 -0.16 5.93
C LEU A 262 -20.69 -0.43 7.19
N GLU A 263 -20.19 -1.34 8.00
CA GLU A 263 -20.63 -1.52 9.37
C GLU A 263 -19.40 -1.39 10.26
N VAL A 264 -19.43 -0.44 11.18
CA VAL A 264 -18.30 -0.12 12.04
C VAL A 264 -18.67 -0.31 13.51
N ALA A 265 -17.71 -0.79 14.30
CA ALA A 265 -17.87 -0.91 15.74
C ALA A 265 -16.53 -0.68 16.43
N SER A 266 -16.53 0.05 17.54
CA SER A 266 -15.34 0.22 18.37
C SER A 266 -15.42 -0.66 19.61
N HIS A 267 -14.37 -1.43 19.90
CA HIS A 267 -14.21 -2.18 21.14
C HIS A 267 -13.17 -1.51 22.03
N LYS A 268 -13.58 -0.94 23.16
CA LYS A 268 -12.66 -0.36 24.14
C LYS A 268 -12.02 -1.47 24.96
N LEU A 269 -10.70 -1.47 25.03
CA LEU A 269 -9.94 -2.52 25.73
C LEU A 269 -10.11 -2.41 27.24
N SER A 270 -10.49 -3.53 27.87
CA SER A 270 -10.46 -3.71 29.33
C SER A 270 -9.02 -3.71 29.87
N GLU A 271 -8.85 -3.67 31.19
CA GLU A 271 -7.51 -3.70 31.81
C GLU A 271 -6.76 -5.00 31.50
N ASP A 272 -7.44 -6.15 31.64
CA ASP A 272 -6.91 -7.47 31.28
C ASP A 272 -6.52 -7.54 29.79
N GLU A 273 -7.36 -7.02 28.91
CA GLU A 273 -7.09 -7.01 27.46
C GLU A 273 -5.89 -6.12 27.12
N ARG A 274 -5.73 -4.97 27.80
CA ARG A 274 -4.54 -4.10 27.63
C ARG A 274 -3.27 -4.82 28.05
N MET A 275 -3.31 -5.54 29.17
CA MET A 275 -2.17 -6.32 29.65
C MET A 275 -1.82 -7.46 28.68
N CYS A 276 -2.82 -8.17 28.16
CA CYS A 276 -2.63 -9.20 27.14
C CYS A 276 -2.02 -8.64 25.85
N VAL A 277 -2.55 -7.52 25.33
CA VAL A 277 -2.01 -6.87 24.13
C VAL A 277 -0.56 -6.43 24.35
N LYS A 278 -0.23 -5.88 25.51
CA LYS A 278 1.14 -5.51 25.86
C LYS A 278 2.06 -6.74 25.88
N GLU A 279 1.63 -7.84 26.50
CA GLU A 279 2.39 -9.10 26.51
C GLU A 279 2.58 -9.66 25.09
N ALA A 280 1.57 -9.56 24.23
CA ALA A 280 1.65 -9.97 22.83
C ALA A 280 2.64 -9.11 22.02
N LEU A 281 2.67 -7.80 22.26
CA LEU A 281 3.60 -6.85 21.63
C LEU A 281 5.06 -7.07 22.05
N GLU A 282 5.30 -7.39 23.31
CA GLU A 282 6.64 -7.64 23.86
C GLU A 282 7.14 -9.06 23.58
N GLY A 283 6.23 -10.00 23.33
CA GLY A 283 6.52 -11.42 23.23
C GLY A 283 5.84 -12.10 22.04
N SER A 284 5.08 -13.15 22.34
CA SER A 284 4.39 -13.98 21.35
C SER A 284 2.88 -13.88 21.55
N GLY A 285 2.15 -13.52 20.50
CA GLY A 285 0.69 -13.49 20.53
C GLY A 285 0.05 -14.84 20.90
N LEU A 286 0.67 -15.96 20.50
CA LEU A 286 0.23 -17.32 20.89
C LEU A 286 0.38 -17.57 22.39
N ALA A 287 1.50 -17.16 22.98
CA ALA A 287 1.74 -17.33 24.42
C ALA A 287 0.80 -16.42 25.24
N ALA A 288 0.65 -15.16 24.82
CA ALA A 288 -0.26 -14.22 25.46
C ALA A 288 -1.72 -14.70 25.36
N ALA A 289 -2.16 -15.22 24.21
CA ALA A 289 -3.51 -15.75 24.06
C ALA A 289 -3.79 -16.94 24.98
N ALA A 290 -2.81 -17.83 25.15
CA ALA A 290 -2.92 -18.98 26.05
C ALA A 290 -2.92 -18.55 27.53
N HIS A 291 -2.08 -17.58 27.91
CA HIS A 291 -2.02 -17.07 29.28
C HIS A 291 -3.33 -16.38 29.72
N TRP A 292 -3.96 -15.64 28.81
CA TRP A 292 -5.18 -14.87 29.09
C TRP A 292 -6.46 -15.57 28.61
N GLU A 293 -6.41 -16.88 28.38
CA GLU A 293 -7.52 -17.65 27.81
C GLU A 293 -8.82 -17.48 28.64
N GLY A 294 -9.95 -17.31 27.94
CA GLY A 294 -11.26 -17.10 28.56
C GLY A 294 -11.54 -15.68 29.06
N ARG A 295 -10.54 -14.78 29.08
CA ARG A 295 -10.70 -13.36 29.48
C ARG A 295 -10.67 -12.38 28.30
N LEU A 296 -10.42 -12.88 27.09
CA LEU A 296 -10.27 -12.07 25.89
C LEU A 296 -11.57 -12.05 25.09
N SER A 297 -11.97 -10.87 24.64
CA SER A 297 -13.00 -10.74 23.61
C SER A 297 -12.52 -11.32 22.26
N ALA A 298 -13.47 -11.69 21.40
CA ALA A 298 -13.16 -12.22 20.08
C ALA A 298 -12.31 -11.26 19.22
N PRO A 299 -12.55 -9.93 19.19
CA PRO A 299 -11.70 -8.99 18.46
C PRO A 299 -10.25 -8.97 18.97
N VAL A 300 -10.02 -8.97 20.28
CA VAL A 300 -8.66 -8.98 20.85
C VAL A 300 -7.94 -10.28 20.50
N ARG A 301 -8.62 -11.42 20.64
CA ARG A 301 -8.06 -12.72 20.29
C ARG A 301 -7.71 -12.80 18.80
N ALA A 302 -8.57 -12.29 17.92
CA ALA A 302 -8.30 -12.24 16.50
C ALA A 302 -7.10 -11.34 16.17
N LEU A 303 -6.97 -10.20 16.87
CA LEU A 303 -5.88 -9.25 16.69
C LEU A 303 -4.52 -9.86 17.05
N ILE A 304 -4.38 -10.44 18.24
CA ILE A 304 -3.11 -11.01 18.74
C ILE A 304 -2.71 -12.31 18.02
N LEU A 305 -3.68 -13.04 17.43
CA LEU A 305 -3.46 -14.30 16.70
C LEU A 305 -3.53 -14.13 15.18
N SER A 306 -3.32 -12.92 14.70
CA SER A 306 -3.22 -12.64 13.27
C SER A 306 -1.88 -12.03 12.92
N GLY A 307 -1.52 -12.09 11.65
CA GLY A 307 -0.26 -11.58 11.15
C GLY A 307 -0.16 -11.74 9.64
N THR A 308 0.93 -11.28 9.09
CA THR A 308 1.22 -11.36 7.65
C THR A 308 2.39 -12.31 7.45
N VAL A 309 2.24 -13.21 6.48
CA VAL A 309 3.37 -13.99 5.95
C VAL A 309 3.97 -13.20 4.81
N VAL A 310 5.18 -12.68 5.01
CA VAL A 310 5.91 -11.90 4.01
C VAL A 310 6.92 -12.79 3.31
N LEU A 311 6.87 -12.82 1.98
CA LEU A 311 7.81 -13.50 1.10
C LEU A 311 8.70 -12.46 0.40
N ASN A 312 9.99 -12.50 0.72
CA ASN A 312 11.05 -11.84 -0.01
C ASN A 312 11.69 -12.85 -0.97
N LEU A 313 11.24 -12.90 -2.22
CA LEU A 313 11.78 -13.79 -3.24
C LEU A 313 12.88 -13.07 -4.03
N LYS A 314 14.14 -13.25 -3.64
CA LYS A 314 15.25 -12.46 -4.22
C LYS A 314 15.52 -12.88 -5.66
N ARG A 315 15.75 -14.18 -5.86
CA ARG A 315 16.17 -14.73 -7.14
C ARG A 315 15.75 -16.17 -7.31
N VAL A 316 15.34 -16.51 -8.52
CA VAL A 316 15.08 -17.87 -8.96
C VAL A 316 16.01 -18.19 -10.11
N GLU A 317 16.64 -19.36 -10.09
CA GLU A 317 17.54 -19.85 -11.13
C GLU A 317 17.01 -21.14 -11.75
N GLN A 318 17.32 -21.34 -13.03
CA GLN A 318 17.03 -22.58 -13.77
C GLN A 318 15.54 -22.97 -13.74
N LEU A 319 14.65 -21.98 -13.78
CA LEU A 319 13.20 -22.21 -13.87
C LEU A 319 12.86 -22.92 -15.20
N PRO A 320 12.15 -24.06 -15.19
CA PRO A 320 11.82 -24.81 -16.40
C PRO A 320 10.70 -24.13 -17.18
N LEU A 321 11.09 -23.22 -18.08
CA LEU A 321 10.18 -22.43 -18.92
C LEU A 321 9.81 -23.17 -20.20
N ARG A 322 8.55 -23.05 -20.63
CA ARG A 322 8.05 -23.65 -21.88
C ARG A 322 8.26 -22.73 -23.10
N GLY A 323 8.18 -21.42 -22.91
CA GLY A 323 8.34 -20.43 -23.98
C GLY A 323 9.79 -20.34 -24.48
N ARG A 324 10.04 -20.78 -25.72
CA ARG A 324 11.39 -20.75 -26.33
C ARG A 324 11.64 -19.58 -27.30
N LEU A 325 10.58 -18.93 -27.78
CA LEU A 325 10.64 -17.95 -28.88
C LEU A 325 10.69 -16.48 -28.42
N ARG A 326 10.28 -16.18 -27.19
CA ARG A 326 10.28 -14.83 -26.60
C ARG A 326 10.75 -14.88 -25.14
N THR A 327 11.09 -13.73 -24.58
CA THR A 327 11.35 -13.59 -23.13
C THR A 327 10.08 -13.96 -22.36
N PRO A 328 10.11 -15.01 -21.52
CA PRO A 328 8.93 -15.44 -20.80
C PRO A 328 8.57 -14.48 -19.67
N HIS A 329 7.27 -14.29 -19.48
CA HIS A 329 6.69 -13.51 -18.41
C HIS A 329 6.39 -14.43 -17.24
N VAL A 330 6.92 -14.10 -16.06
CA VAL A 330 6.75 -14.91 -14.85
C VAL A 330 6.11 -14.07 -13.75
N LYS A 331 5.25 -14.70 -12.95
CA LYS A 331 4.68 -14.15 -11.72
C LYS A 331 4.91 -15.14 -10.56
N ALA A 332 5.17 -14.62 -9.38
CA ALA A 332 5.13 -15.39 -8.15
C ALA A 332 3.76 -15.21 -7.48
N VAL A 333 3.24 -16.29 -6.90
CA VAL A 333 1.94 -16.29 -6.22
C VAL A 333 2.09 -16.91 -4.84
N LEU A 334 1.75 -16.15 -3.81
CA LEU A 334 1.79 -16.56 -2.41
C LEU A 334 0.37 -16.89 -1.91
N SER A 335 0.25 -17.97 -1.14
CA SER A 335 -1.03 -18.40 -0.56
C SER A 335 -0.80 -19.21 0.72
N VAL A 336 -1.76 -19.20 1.65
CA VAL A 336 -1.69 -19.97 2.90
C VAL A 336 -2.98 -20.78 3.07
N GLY A 337 -2.86 -22.10 3.28
CA GLY A 337 -3.99 -23.01 3.45
C GLY A 337 -4.70 -23.38 2.14
N SER A 338 -5.91 -23.96 2.26
CA SER A 338 -6.80 -24.31 1.13
C SER A 338 -7.75 -23.18 0.75
N GLU A 339 -8.05 -22.31 1.70
CA GLU A 339 -8.88 -21.11 1.53
C GLU A 339 -7.97 -19.88 1.54
N SER A 340 -7.16 -19.68 0.50
CA SER A 340 -6.44 -18.42 0.39
C SER A 340 -7.46 -17.34 0.00
N ARG A 341 -7.76 -16.45 0.94
CA ARG A 341 -8.76 -15.38 0.77
C ARG A 341 -8.45 -14.50 -0.42
N ASP A 342 -7.18 -14.29 -0.76
CA ASP A 342 -6.71 -13.78 -2.04
C ASP A 342 -5.29 -14.33 -2.25
N CYS A 343 -4.94 -14.60 -3.49
CA CYS A 343 -3.56 -14.91 -3.87
C CYS A 343 -2.86 -13.60 -4.15
N ASP A 344 -1.87 -13.23 -3.34
CA ASP A 344 -0.99 -12.11 -3.70
C ASP A 344 -0.10 -12.56 -4.84
N GLU A 345 -0.16 -11.81 -5.94
CA GLU A 345 0.66 -12.05 -7.11
C GLU A 345 1.68 -10.93 -7.25
N SER A 346 2.91 -11.29 -7.62
CA SER A 346 3.91 -10.30 -7.99
C SER A 346 3.52 -9.58 -9.29
N PRO A 347 4.09 -8.39 -9.53
CA PRO A 347 4.16 -7.85 -10.87
C PRO A 347 4.73 -8.87 -11.87
N ILE A 348 4.36 -8.69 -13.14
CA ILE A 348 4.95 -9.49 -14.21
C ILE A 348 6.42 -9.12 -14.33
N VAL A 349 7.29 -10.12 -14.20
CA VAL A 349 8.73 -9.97 -14.39
C VAL A 349 9.20 -10.79 -15.60
N LEU A 350 10.22 -10.28 -16.28
CA LEU A 350 10.83 -10.95 -17.42
C LEU A 350 11.88 -11.96 -16.94
N ALA A 351 11.73 -13.20 -17.36
CA ALA A 351 12.73 -14.22 -17.13
C ALA A 351 13.81 -14.22 -18.23
N SER A 352 15.04 -14.51 -17.84
CA SER A 352 16.11 -14.75 -18.80
C SER A 352 15.84 -16.03 -19.59
N ARG A 353 16.47 -16.19 -20.77
CA ARG A 353 16.37 -17.44 -21.56
C ARG A 353 16.89 -18.67 -20.80
N GLY A 354 17.73 -18.47 -19.79
CA GLY A 354 18.23 -19.52 -18.89
C GLY A 354 17.34 -19.79 -17.68
N GLY A 355 16.16 -19.16 -17.58
CA GLY A 355 15.24 -19.33 -16.45
C GLY A 355 15.65 -18.64 -15.16
N ALA A 356 16.47 -17.58 -15.27
CA ALA A 356 16.78 -16.72 -14.13
C ALA A 356 15.76 -15.58 -14.03
N VAL A 357 15.25 -15.32 -12.83
CA VAL A 357 14.22 -14.31 -12.54
C VAL A 357 14.54 -13.62 -11.22
N GLU A 358 14.37 -12.31 -11.16
CA GLU A 358 14.50 -11.50 -9.94
C GLU A 358 13.17 -10.77 -9.69
N PHE A 359 12.70 -10.80 -8.45
CA PHE A 359 11.46 -10.14 -8.06
C PHE A 359 11.79 -8.92 -7.20
N PRO A 360 11.36 -7.71 -7.60
CA PRO A 360 11.77 -6.48 -6.92
C PRO A 360 11.00 -6.22 -5.62
N GLU A 361 9.81 -6.79 -5.47
CA GLU A 361 8.88 -6.46 -4.39
C GLU A 361 8.51 -7.70 -3.56
N PRO A 362 8.36 -7.54 -2.23
CA PRO A 362 7.86 -8.61 -1.37
C PRO A 362 6.37 -8.87 -1.60
N LEU A 363 5.93 -10.11 -1.33
CA LEU A 363 4.52 -10.50 -1.30
C LEU A 363 4.08 -10.74 0.14
N GLY A 364 2.85 -10.40 0.51
CA GLY A 364 2.44 -10.38 1.91
C GLY A 364 1.01 -10.83 2.15
N VAL A 365 0.80 -12.12 2.44
CA VAL A 365 -0.55 -12.66 2.67
C VAL A 365 -0.94 -12.57 4.14
N PHE A 366 -2.10 -11.97 4.41
CA PHE A 366 -2.69 -11.96 5.75
C PHE A 366 -3.17 -13.33 6.18
N VAL A 367 -2.83 -13.71 7.42
CA VAL A 367 -3.24 -14.96 8.05
C VAL A 367 -4.01 -14.63 9.32
N GLY A 368 -5.27 -15.04 9.33
CA GLY A 368 -6.17 -14.85 10.47
C GLY A 368 -6.02 -15.92 11.57
N PRO A 369 -6.71 -15.74 12.70
CA PRO A 369 -6.64 -16.61 13.88
C PRO A 369 -7.00 -18.07 13.58
N ASP A 370 -7.92 -18.31 12.64
CA ASP A 370 -8.41 -19.65 12.29
C ASP A 370 -7.32 -20.53 11.70
N LEU A 371 -6.39 -19.94 10.93
CA LEU A 371 -5.26 -20.65 10.34
C LEU A 371 -4.11 -20.80 11.35
N VAL A 372 -3.85 -19.77 12.17
CA VAL A 372 -2.79 -19.79 13.18
C VAL A 372 -3.03 -20.84 14.26
N GLN A 373 -4.30 -21.03 14.67
CA GLN A 373 -4.67 -22.00 15.71
C GLN A 373 -5.08 -23.37 15.16
N LYS A 374 -5.04 -23.58 13.85
CA LYS A 374 -5.54 -24.81 13.24
C LYS A 374 -4.76 -26.01 13.76
N ALA A 375 -5.49 -26.99 14.30
CA ALA A 375 -4.90 -28.24 14.78
C ALA A 375 -4.20 -29.01 13.63
N PRO A 376 -3.19 -29.83 13.93
CA PRO A 376 -2.47 -30.61 12.92
C PRO A 376 -3.41 -31.47 12.03
N PRO A 377 -3.15 -31.58 10.72
CA PRO A 377 -1.98 -31.06 10.01
C PRO A 377 -2.04 -29.53 9.82
N ALA A 378 -0.91 -28.87 10.11
CA ALA A 378 -0.80 -27.43 10.01
C ALA A 378 -1.08 -26.95 8.56
N PRO A 379 -1.66 -25.76 8.37
CA PRO A 379 -1.78 -25.14 7.06
C PRO A 379 -0.42 -25.02 6.38
N LYS A 380 -0.42 -25.07 5.05
CA LYS A 380 0.80 -24.91 4.26
C LYS A 380 0.84 -23.52 3.62
N ILE A 381 2.00 -22.90 3.68
CA ILE A 381 2.39 -21.74 2.87
C ILE A 381 2.83 -22.27 1.52
N ASN A 382 2.18 -21.83 0.45
CA ASN A 382 2.40 -22.31 -0.90
C ASN A 382 2.87 -21.14 -1.78
N ILE A 383 4.00 -21.34 -2.45
CA ILE A 383 4.58 -20.38 -3.40
C ILE A 383 4.55 -21.04 -4.78
N ARG A 384 3.84 -20.42 -5.73
CA ARG A 384 3.73 -20.90 -7.11
C ARG A 384 4.36 -19.90 -8.06
N LEU A 385 5.25 -20.37 -8.92
CA LEU A 385 5.82 -19.59 -10.02
C LEU A 385 5.04 -19.91 -11.29
N LYS A 386 4.35 -18.91 -11.83
CA LYS A 386 3.48 -19.02 -13.02
C LYS A 386 4.18 -18.38 -14.21
N GLU A 387 4.27 -19.11 -15.33
CA GLU A 387 4.65 -18.60 -16.65
C GLU A 387 3.38 -18.23 -17.42
N ASN A 388 3.26 -16.97 -17.82
CA ASN A 388 2.13 -16.48 -18.63
C ASN A 388 2.46 -16.62 -20.12
N GLY A 389 1.82 -17.60 -20.77
CA GLY A 389 1.89 -17.81 -22.22
C GLY A 389 0.66 -17.25 -22.95
N TRP A 390 0.73 -17.25 -24.29
CA TRP A 390 -0.41 -16.86 -25.13
C TRP A 390 -1.54 -17.90 -24.98
N GLY A 391 -2.57 -17.57 -24.19
CA GLY A 391 -3.76 -18.40 -23.99
C GLY A 391 -3.69 -19.46 -22.88
N SER A 392 -2.57 -19.61 -22.16
CA SER A 392 -2.51 -20.45 -20.96
C SER A 392 -1.41 -20.04 -19.98
N THR A 393 -1.68 -20.21 -18.69
CA THR A 393 -0.72 -20.03 -17.60
C THR A 393 -0.22 -21.39 -17.12
N HIS A 394 1.09 -21.56 -17.04
CA HIS A 394 1.72 -22.81 -16.62
C HIS A 394 2.45 -22.64 -15.29
N ILE A 395 2.35 -23.61 -14.37
CA ILE A 395 3.13 -23.60 -13.12
C ILE A 395 4.55 -24.10 -13.44
N ALA A 396 5.51 -23.19 -13.46
CA ALA A 396 6.91 -23.48 -13.75
C ALA A 396 7.70 -23.93 -12.51
N GLY A 397 7.21 -23.65 -11.30
CA GLY A 397 7.85 -24.08 -10.06
C GLY A 397 6.93 -23.95 -8.86
N PHE A 398 7.21 -24.75 -7.83
CA PHE A 398 6.39 -24.80 -6.63
C PHE A 398 7.26 -25.01 -5.38
N LEU A 399 6.91 -24.32 -4.29
CA LEU A 399 7.46 -24.55 -2.96
C LEU A 399 6.34 -24.57 -1.93
N SER A 400 6.51 -25.38 -0.89
CA SER A 400 5.53 -25.51 0.19
C SER A 400 6.22 -25.63 1.54
N PHE A 401 5.80 -24.81 2.50
CA PHE A 401 6.33 -24.75 3.86
C PHE A 401 5.20 -24.90 4.89
N PRO A 402 5.40 -25.66 5.98
CA PRO A 402 4.44 -25.69 7.08
C PRO A 402 4.35 -24.33 7.79
N LEU A 403 3.14 -23.82 8.02
CA LEU A 403 2.92 -22.51 8.66
C LEU A 403 3.42 -22.50 10.11
N ASP A 404 3.22 -23.58 10.86
CA ASP A 404 3.65 -23.75 12.25
C ASP A 404 5.18 -23.61 12.42
N GLN A 405 5.96 -24.10 11.46
CA GLN A 405 7.41 -23.92 11.46
C GLN A 405 7.81 -22.45 11.31
N LEU A 406 7.11 -21.70 10.45
CA LEU A 406 7.36 -20.26 10.30
C LEU A 406 6.95 -19.51 11.57
N LEU A 407 5.78 -19.83 12.14
CA LEU A 407 5.30 -19.22 13.40
C LEU A 407 6.30 -19.45 14.56
N ALA A 408 6.88 -20.64 14.65
CA ALA A 408 7.85 -20.98 15.69
C ALA A 408 9.20 -20.28 15.50
N ARG A 409 9.69 -20.18 14.25
CA ARG A 409 11.02 -19.61 13.95
C ARG A 409 11.00 -18.11 13.67
N ARG A 410 9.84 -17.52 13.43
CA ARG A 410 9.58 -16.18 12.86
C ARG A 410 10.17 -15.91 11.47
N LYS A 411 11.24 -16.60 11.10
CA LYS A 411 11.93 -16.42 9.82
C LYS A 411 12.44 -17.76 9.29
N ILE A 412 12.27 -17.97 8.00
CA ILE A 412 12.84 -19.09 7.24
C ILE A 412 13.52 -18.47 6.02
N ALA A 413 14.84 -18.58 5.91
CA ALA A 413 15.59 -18.00 4.80
C ALA A 413 16.63 -19.00 4.28
N GLY A 414 16.87 -18.97 2.97
CA GLY A 414 17.87 -19.82 2.33
C GLY A 414 17.55 -20.09 0.86
N VAL A 415 18.34 -21.01 0.28
CA VAL A 415 18.15 -21.49 -1.08
C VAL A 415 17.43 -22.83 -1.04
N PHE A 416 16.29 -22.91 -1.73
CA PHE A 416 15.44 -24.09 -1.76
C PHE A 416 15.30 -24.63 -3.18
N ASP A 417 15.30 -25.96 -3.31
CA ASP A 417 15.03 -26.63 -4.57
C ASP A 417 13.54 -26.60 -4.89
N LEU A 418 13.19 -26.19 -6.11
CA LEU A 418 11.81 -26.14 -6.58
C LEU A 418 11.24 -27.56 -6.72
N GLN A 419 10.06 -27.79 -6.15
CA GLN A 419 9.33 -29.04 -6.34
C GLN A 419 8.93 -29.16 -7.81
N ASP A 420 9.00 -30.38 -8.34
CA ASP A 420 8.72 -30.73 -9.74
C ASP A 420 9.66 -30.12 -10.80
N ALA A 421 10.72 -29.40 -10.39
CA ALA A 421 11.78 -28.93 -11.27
C ALA A 421 13.03 -29.80 -11.13
N LYS A 422 13.66 -30.19 -12.26
CA LYS A 422 14.87 -31.04 -12.22
C LYS A 422 16.10 -30.35 -11.61
N GLN A 423 16.20 -29.03 -11.68
CA GLN A 423 17.38 -28.26 -11.24
C GLN A 423 17.08 -26.85 -10.70
N GLY A 424 15.81 -26.42 -10.66
CA GLY A 424 15.46 -25.05 -10.32
C GLY A 424 15.66 -24.73 -8.83
N LYS A 425 16.23 -23.56 -8.53
CA LYS A 425 16.50 -23.10 -7.16
C LYS A 425 15.92 -21.72 -6.91
N ALA A 426 15.42 -21.48 -5.70
CA ALA A 426 14.93 -20.18 -5.28
C ALA A 426 15.63 -19.72 -4.00
N ASP A 427 16.27 -18.54 -4.05
CA ASP A 427 16.74 -17.82 -2.87
C ASP A 427 15.61 -16.94 -2.35
N LEU A 428 15.11 -17.28 -1.16
CA LEU A 428 13.98 -16.61 -0.56
C LEU A 428 14.10 -16.46 0.95
N GLU A 429 13.31 -15.54 1.47
CA GLU A 429 13.10 -15.32 2.89
C GLU A 429 11.60 -15.20 3.17
N LEU A 430 11.08 -16.07 4.03
CA LEU A 430 9.75 -15.99 4.63
C LEU A 430 9.86 -15.41 6.03
N VAL A 431 9.04 -14.40 6.33
CA VAL A 431 8.97 -13.75 7.64
C VAL A 431 7.52 -13.78 8.12
N TRP A 432 7.33 -14.12 9.40
CA TRP A 432 6.07 -13.91 10.10
C TRP A 432 6.11 -12.57 10.81
N GLU A 433 5.22 -11.67 10.39
CA GLU A 433 5.01 -10.37 11.01
C GLU A 433 3.70 -10.41 11.79
N PRO A 434 3.72 -10.48 13.13
CA PRO A 434 2.52 -10.39 13.94
C PRO A 434 1.78 -9.09 13.63
N TYR A 435 0.45 -9.12 13.55
CA TYR A 435 -0.32 -7.96 13.10
C TYR A 435 -0.21 -6.74 14.04
N LEU A 436 0.04 -6.99 15.33
CA LEU A 436 0.23 -5.94 16.32
C LEU A 436 1.64 -5.36 16.35
N ALA A 437 2.64 -6.07 15.80
CA ALA A 437 4.06 -5.77 16.01
C ALA A 437 4.57 -4.60 15.16
#